data_AF-A0A550H5H2-F1
#
_entry.id   AF-A0A550H5H2-F1
#
_cell.length_a   1.000
_cell.length_b   1.000
_cell.length_c   1.000
_cell.angle_alpha   90.00
_cell.angle_beta   90.00
_cell.angle_gamma   90.00
#
_symmetry.space_group_name_H-M   'P 1'
#
loop_
_entity.id
_entity.type
_entity.pdbx_description
1 polymer ?
#
loop_
_entity_poly.entity_id
_entity_poly.type
_entity_poly.pdbx_seq_one_letter_code
_entity_poly.pdbx_strand_id
1 'polypeptide(L)'
;MSTMVALTVKADEFKLYQLLDKFSQQYKASYSMIRENDVFLLRIKTDDFGELVRRLNIIKGSSFQIIEVVGSPSVRRAKAELTRTNIDALIGRETQAITDITPLDGGLVKIIGEQWFARPAYDRRIPQGATVRVNRVEGVSLIVECVEEEKG
;
A
#
# COMPACT_ATOMS: atom_id res chain seq x y z
N MET A 1 11.61 -20.38 0.00
CA MET A 1 10.25 -20.86 0.25
C MET A 1 9.31 -19.91 -0.44
N SER A 2 8.87 -20.21 -1.66
CA SER A 2 8.13 -19.25 -2.47
C SER A 2 6.81 -18.83 -1.80
N THR A 3 6.67 -17.55 -1.49
CA THR A 3 5.44 -16.99 -0.92
C THR A 3 4.42 -16.73 -2.02
N MET A 4 3.19 -17.21 -1.84
CA MET A 4 2.06 -16.93 -2.73
C MET A 4 1.19 -15.82 -2.14
N VAL A 5 0.90 -14.80 -2.94
CA VAL A 5 0.07 -13.66 -2.57
C VAL A 5 -1.10 -13.58 -3.54
N ALA A 6 -2.32 -13.43 -3.03
CA ALA A 6 -3.51 -13.12 -3.80
C ALA A 6 -3.99 -11.73 -3.41
N LEU A 7 -4.24 -10.87 -4.39
CA LEU A 7 -4.73 -9.52 -4.21
C LEU A 7 -5.70 -9.14 -5.36
N THR A 8 -6.74 -8.36 -5.06
CA THR A 8 -7.48 -7.63 -6.09
C THR A 8 -6.69 -6.38 -6.45
N VAL A 9 -6.61 -6.05 -7.74
CA VAL A 9 -5.99 -4.83 -8.23
C VAL A 9 -6.99 -4.14 -9.15
N LYS A 10 -7.38 -2.93 -8.79
CA LYS A 10 -8.07 -1.99 -9.65
C LYS A 10 -7.03 -1.06 -10.22
N ALA A 11 -6.66 -1.24 -11.48
CA ALA A 11 -5.68 -0.41 -12.15
C ALA A 11 -5.96 -0.40 -13.65
N ASP A 12 -5.28 0.47 -14.37
CA ASP A 12 -5.24 0.40 -15.83
C ASP A 12 -4.69 -0.96 -16.25
N GLU A 13 -5.48 -1.70 -17.05
CA GLU A 13 -5.18 -3.07 -17.49
C GLU A 13 -3.81 -3.16 -18.16
N PHE A 14 -3.53 -2.23 -19.08
CA PHE A 14 -2.29 -2.23 -19.85
C PHE A 14 -1.06 -1.98 -18.97
N LYS A 15 -1.14 -1.02 -18.04
CA LYS A 15 -0.07 -0.74 -17.07
C LYS A 15 0.14 -1.90 -16.11
N LEU A 16 -0.94 -2.54 -15.65
CA LEU A 16 -0.86 -3.68 -14.74
C LEU A 16 -0.18 -4.87 -15.41
N TYR A 17 -0.58 -5.22 -16.64
CA TYR A 17 0.08 -6.29 -17.40
C TYR A 17 1.56 -5.98 -17.64
N GLN A 18 1.91 -4.76 -18.05
CA GLN A 18 3.31 -4.37 -18.27
C GLN A 18 4.18 -4.50 -17.01
N LEU A 19 3.64 -4.09 -15.86
CA LEU A 19 4.31 -4.20 -14.58
C LEU A 19 4.57 -5.66 -14.23
N LEU A 20 3.52 -6.49 -14.30
CA LEU A 20 3.59 -7.90 -13.92
C LEU A 20 4.49 -8.71 -14.84
N ASP A 21 4.46 -8.43 -16.15
CA ASP A 21 5.34 -9.07 -17.12
C ASP A 21 6.82 -8.78 -16.80
N LYS A 22 7.16 -7.50 -16.61
CA LYS A 22 8.52 -7.10 -16.21
C LYS A 22 8.95 -7.70 -14.87
N PHE A 23 8.05 -7.70 -13.89
CA PHE A 23 8.32 -8.25 -12.56
C PHE A 23 8.53 -9.77 -12.62
N SER A 24 7.70 -10.49 -13.36
CA SER A 24 7.82 -11.94 -13.60
C SER A 24 9.15 -12.29 -14.25
N GLN A 25 9.56 -11.57 -15.31
CA GLN A 25 10.83 -11.82 -15.98
C GLN A 25 12.02 -11.54 -15.06
N GLN A 26 11.99 -10.44 -14.30
CA GLN A 26 13.08 -10.02 -13.45
C GLN A 26 13.26 -10.92 -12.21
N TYR A 27 12.16 -11.30 -11.57
CA TYR A 27 12.16 -12.05 -10.31
C TYR A 27 11.84 -13.55 -10.49
N LYS A 28 11.71 -14.02 -11.74
CA LYS A 28 11.25 -15.38 -12.09
C LYS A 28 9.98 -15.79 -11.31
N ALA A 29 9.08 -14.82 -11.13
CA ALA A 29 7.88 -14.95 -10.31
C ALA A 29 6.72 -15.45 -11.16
N SER A 30 6.03 -16.51 -10.73
CA SER A 30 4.82 -16.98 -11.41
C SER A 30 3.61 -16.18 -10.94
N TYR A 31 2.85 -15.60 -11.87
CA TYR A 31 1.60 -14.92 -11.55
C TYR A 31 0.44 -15.43 -12.40
N SER A 32 -0.77 -15.23 -11.91
CA SER A 32 -2.03 -15.52 -12.56
C SER A 32 -2.94 -14.32 -12.32
N MET A 33 -3.63 -13.86 -13.34
CA MET A 33 -4.53 -12.72 -13.23
C MET A 33 -5.87 -13.09 -13.85
N ILE A 34 -6.94 -12.94 -13.08
CA ILE A 34 -8.31 -13.18 -13.52
C ILE A 34 -9.03 -11.84 -13.50
N ARG A 35 -9.58 -11.43 -14.63
CA ARG A 35 -10.39 -10.20 -14.70
C ARG A 35 -11.79 -10.50 -14.18
N GLU A 36 -12.21 -9.80 -13.14
CA GLU A 36 -13.54 -9.89 -12.55
C GLU A 36 -14.16 -8.48 -12.54
N ASN A 37 -15.05 -8.20 -13.49
CA ASN A 37 -15.64 -6.87 -13.70
C ASN A 37 -14.58 -5.76 -13.94
N ASP A 38 -14.48 -4.80 -13.01
CA ASP A 38 -13.60 -3.63 -13.00
C ASP A 38 -12.34 -3.83 -12.13
N VAL A 39 -12.14 -5.06 -11.62
CA VAL A 39 -11.02 -5.45 -10.76
C VAL A 39 -10.31 -6.68 -11.30
N PHE A 40 -9.00 -6.75 -11.08
CA PHE A 40 -8.14 -7.85 -11.49
C PHE A 40 -7.73 -8.67 -10.27
N LEU A 41 -8.15 -9.92 -10.21
CA LEU A 41 -7.73 -10.88 -9.20
C LEU A 41 -6.32 -11.37 -9.57
N LEU A 42 -5.30 -10.77 -8.97
CA LEU A 42 -3.89 -11.12 -9.16
C LEU A 42 -3.44 -12.10 -8.08
N ARG A 43 -2.97 -13.27 -8.50
CA ARG A 43 -2.30 -14.25 -7.66
C ARG A 43 -0.87 -14.43 -8.12
N ILE A 44 0.10 -14.06 -7.29
CA ILE A 44 1.52 -14.06 -7.63
C ILE A 44 2.35 -14.78 -6.58
N LYS A 45 3.29 -15.59 -7.03
CA LYS A 45 4.26 -16.30 -6.22
C LYS A 45 5.57 -15.50 -6.23
N THR A 46 5.81 -14.72 -5.19
CA THR A 46 7.00 -13.87 -5.05
C THR A 46 7.50 -13.85 -3.61
N ASP A 47 8.82 -13.84 -3.46
CA ASP A 47 9.49 -13.65 -2.17
C ASP A 47 9.72 -12.15 -1.86
N ASP A 48 9.58 -11.28 -2.88
CA ASP A 48 9.80 -9.82 -2.83
C ASP A 48 8.48 -9.04 -2.94
N PHE A 49 7.52 -9.35 -2.06
CA PHE A 49 6.21 -8.70 -2.08
C PHE A 49 6.28 -7.17 -1.92
N GLY A 50 7.24 -6.66 -1.15
CA GLY A 50 7.43 -5.21 -0.96
C GLY A 50 7.72 -4.47 -2.27
N GLU A 51 8.50 -5.08 -3.17
CA GLU A 51 8.80 -4.49 -4.49
C GLU A 51 7.58 -4.53 -5.41
N LEU A 52 6.80 -5.61 -5.35
CA LEU A 52 5.54 -5.69 -6.09
C LEU A 52 4.59 -4.55 -5.68
N VAL A 53 4.41 -4.34 -4.38
CA VAL A 53 3.58 -3.26 -3.83
C VAL A 53 4.09 -1.89 -4.26
N ARG A 54 5.41 -1.67 -4.20
CA ARG A 54 6.04 -0.43 -4.66
C ARG A 54 5.70 -0.14 -6.12
N ARG A 55 5.81 -1.13 -6.99
CA ARG A 55 5.48 -0.99 -8.42
C ARG A 55 3.99 -0.75 -8.65
N LEU A 56 3.13 -1.46 -7.93
CA LEU A 56 1.68 -1.27 -8.05
C LEU A 56 1.32 0.18 -7.69
N ASN A 57 1.89 0.72 -6.61
CA ASN A 57 1.66 2.09 -6.17
C ASN A 57 2.13 3.17 -7.17
N ILE A 58 3.07 2.88 -8.07
CA ILE A 58 3.50 3.80 -9.14
C ILE A 58 2.38 4.00 -10.18
N ILE A 59 1.46 3.05 -10.32
CA ILE A 59 0.35 3.17 -11.26
C ILE A 59 -0.64 4.21 -10.74
N LYS A 60 -0.73 5.35 -11.43
CA LYS A 60 -1.72 6.40 -11.11
C LYS A 60 -3.16 5.86 -11.18
N GLY A 61 -3.92 6.11 -10.12
CA GLY A 61 -5.30 5.62 -9.99
C GLY A 61 -5.42 4.13 -9.68
N SER A 62 -4.32 3.46 -9.32
CA SER A 62 -4.38 2.08 -8.88
C SER A 62 -4.77 1.97 -7.42
N SER A 63 -5.60 0.97 -7.13
CA SER A 63 -5.97 0.53 -5.79
C SER A 63 -5.85 -0.99 -5.76
N PHE A 64 -5.40 -1.58 -4.66
CA PHE A 64 -5.35 -3.03 -4.54
C PHE A 64 -5.69 -3.47 -3.12
N GLN A 65 -6.32 -4.63 -2.99
CA GLN A 65 -6.62 -5.24 -1.70
C GLN A 65 -6.03 -6.63 -1.64
N ILE A 66 -5.26 -6.90 -0.60
CA ILE A 66 -4.66 -8.22 -0.40
C ILE A 66 -5.74 -9.15 0.14
N ILE A 67 -6.03 -10.22 -0.59
CA ILE A 67 -7.03 -11.24 -0.24
C ILE A 67 -6.37 -12.30 0.65
N GLU A 68 -5.22 -12.79 0.21
CA GLU A 68 -4.57 -13.93 0.83
C GLU A 68 -3.06 -13.86 0.70
N VAL A 69 -2.35 -14.35 1.73
CA VAL A 69 -0.91 -14.59 1.64
C VAL A 69 -0.63 -15.97 2.22
N VAL A 70 -0.11 -16.86 1.38
CA VAL A 70 0.19 -18.26 1.67
C VAL A 70 1.69 -18.47 1.42
N GLY A 71 2.50 -18.44 2.48
CA GLY A 71 3.95 -18.57 2.39
C GLY A 71 4.63 -18.64 3.75
N SER A 72 5.97 -18.51 3.74
CA SER A 72 6.87 -18.59 4.91
C SER A 72 6.32 -17.80 6.12
N PRO A 73 6.52 -18.23 7.37
CA PRO A 73 5.90 -17.64 8.57
C PRO A 73 6.06 -16.11 8.70
N SER A 74 7.10 -15.53 8.10
CA SER A 74 7.32 -14.07 8.01
C SER A 74 6.20 -13.32 7.29
N VAL A 75 5.61 -13.89 6.24
CA VAL A 75 4.55 -13.21 5.48
C VAL A 75 3.15 -13.48 6.07
N ARG A 76 3.02 -14.58 6.83
CA ARG A 76 1.87 -14.78 7.73
C ARG A 76 1.86 -13.77 8.88
N ARG A 77 3.03 -13.32 9.36
CA ARG A 77 3.12 -12.17 10.29
C ARG A 77 2.70 -10.87 9.61
N ALA A 78 3.17 -10.58 8.40
CA ALA A 78 2.70 -9.42 7.64
C ALA A 78 1.17 -9.43 7.45
N LYS A 79 0.56 -10.58 7.12
CA LYS A 79 -0.90 -10.72 7.06
C LYS A 79 -1.55 -10.59 8.46
N ALA A 80 -0.97 -11.15 9.51
CA ALA A 80 -1.53 -11.05 10.87
C ALA A 80 -1.42 -9.63 11.46
N GLU A 81 -0.36 -8.89 11.15
CA GLU A 81 -0.20 -7.46 11.46
C GLU A 81 -1.17 -6.61 10.62
N LEU A 82 -1.38 -6.94 9.35
CA LEU A 82 -2.37 -6.29 8.49
C LEU A 82 -3.84 -6.64 8.80
N THR A 83 -4.14 -7.82 9.36
CA THR A 83 -5.54 -8.30 9.50
C THR A 83 -6.06 -8.22 10.94
N ARG A 84 -5.19 -8.19 11.97
CA ARG A 84 -5.64 -8.49 13.33
C ARG A 84 -5.67 -7.32 14.30
N THR A 85 -5.20 -6.13 13.97
CA THR A 85 -5.30 -5.02 14.94
C THR A 85 -5.30 -3.66 14.25
N ASN A 86 -6.39 -2.92 14.42
CA ASN A 86 -6.40 -1.45 14.36
C ASN A 86 -6.40 -0.70 13.02
N ILE A 87 -6.50 -1.26 11.81
CA ILE A 87 -6.55 -0.41 10.59
C ILE A 87 -7.64 0.68 10.65
N ASP A 88 -8.87 0.33 11.05
CA ASP A 88 -9.91 1.33 11.34
C ASP A 88 -9.63 2.19 12.58
N ALA A 89 -8.93 1.66 13.58
CA ALA A 89 -8.54 2.43 14.78
C ALA A 89 -7.34 3.36 14.54
N LEU A 90 -6.68 3.29 13.37
CA LEU A 90 -5.72 4.29 12.93
C LEU A 90 -6.45 5.55 12.45
N ILE A 91 -7.71 5.44 12.03
CA ILE A 91 -8.53 6.57 11.60
C ILE A 91 -8.72 7.54 12.78
N GLY A 92 -8.45 8.82 12.54
CA GLY A 92 -8.48 9.87 13.55
C GLY A 92 -7.19 10.00 14.38
N ARG A 93 -6.19 9.11 14.21
CA ARG A 93 -4.91 9.24 14.92
C ARG A 93 -3.99 10.25 14.26
N GLU A 94 -3.30 10.99 15.11
CA GLU A 94 -2.19 11.84 14.72
C GLU A 94 -0.88 11.05 14.71
N THR A 95 -0.05 11.34 13.73
CA THR A 95 1.22 10.67 13.46
C THR A 95 2.19 11.66 12.82
N GLN A 96 3.44 11.25 12.63
CA GLN A 96 4.47 12.11 12.05
C GLN A 96 4.91 11.56 10.69
N ALA A 97 5.04 12.47 9.72
CA ALA A 97 5.64 12.17 8.43
C ALA A 97 7.13 11.85 8.59
N ILE A 98 7.57 10.68 8.16
CA ILE A 98 8.98 10.26 8.16
C ILE A 98 9.69 10.73 6.88
N THR A 99 8.94 10.91 5.81
CA THR A 99 9.41 11.45 4.54
C THR A 99 8.49 12.56 4.07
N ASP A 100 8.90 13.33 3.06
CA ASP A 100 7.98 14.19 2.34
C ASP A 100 6.83 13.36 1.77
N ILE A 101 5.60 13.79 2.03
CA ILE A 101 4.39 13.19 1.49
C ILE A 101 3.87 14.15 0.42
N THR A 102 3.95 13.74 -0.84
CA THR A 102 3.40 14.52 -1.97
C THR A 102 2.17 13.81 -2.54
N PRO A 103 1.26 14.53 -3.22
CA PRO A 103 0.12 13.91 -3.90
C PRO A 103 0.56 12.95 -5.04
N LEU A 104 1.72 13.22 -5.65
CA LEU A 104 2.28 12.40 -6.73
C LEU A 104 3.02 11.15 -6.25
N ASP A 105 3.94 11.28 -5.30
CA ASP A 105 4.82 10.18 -4.85
C ASP A 105 4.28 9.48 -3.59
N GLY A 106 3.39 10.14 -2.84
CA GLY A 106 3.05 9.74 -1.47
C GLY A 106 4.24 9.92 -0.52
N GLY A 107 4.15 9.34 0.67
CA GLY A 107 5.26 9.30 1.61
C GLY A 107 5.03 8.28 2.71
N LEU A 108 5.86 8.32 3.75
CA LEU A 108 5.80 7.40 4.88
C LEU A 108 5.46 8.16 6.16
N VAL A 109 4.61 7.57 7.01
CA VAL A 109 4.28 8.06 8.36
C VAL A 109 4.63 7.02 9.40
N LYS A 110 4.93 7.45 10.63
CA LYS A 110 5.26 6.55 11.75
C LYS A 110 4.11 6.41 12.73
N ILE A 111 3.24 5.42 12.53
CA ILE A 111 2.08 5.20 13.39
C ILE A 111 2.30 3.97 14.28
N ILE A 112 2.13 4.13 15.60
CA ILE A 112 2.31 3.05 16.60
C ILE A 112 3.72 2.41 16.52
N GLY A 113 4.73 3.18 16.08
CA GLY A 113 6.10 2.70 15.94
C GLY A 113 6.41 2.00 14.61
N GLU A 114 5.42 1.79 13.75
CA GLU A 114 5.57 1.18 12.42
C GLU A 114 5.51 2.22 11.30
N GLN A 115 6.17 1.92 10.18
CA GLN A 115 6.17 2.79 9.01
C GLN A 115 5.02 2.40 8.07
N TRP A 116 4.13 3.34 7.82
CA TRP A 116 2.98 3.15 6.94
C TRP A 116 3.04 4.09 5.76
N PHE A 117 2.62 3.61 4.59
CA PHE A 117 2.49 4.46 3.42
C PHE A 117 1.34 5.43 3.64
N ALA A 118 1.57 6.71 3.36
CA ALA A 118 0.57 7.74 3.51
C ALA A 118 0.47 8.60 2.25
N ARG A 119 -0.73 9.06 1.97
CA ARG A 119 -1.01 10.05 0.93
C ARG A 119 -1.76 11.22 1.52
N PRO A 120 -1.53 12.43 1.01
CA PRO A 120 -2.23 13.59 1.50
C PRO A 120 -3.69 13.52 1.02
N ALA A 121 -4.63 13.87 1.89
CA ALA A 121 -6.06 13.94 1.57
C ALA A 121 -6.36 15.02 0.52
N TYR A 122 -5.52 16.05 0.46
CA TYR A 122 -5.58 17.15 -0.48
C TYR A 122 -4.33 17.19 -1.34
N ASP A 123 -4.37 17.95 -2.45
CA ASP A 123 -3.21 18.15 -3.34
C ASP A 123 -2.16 19.11 -2.71
N ARG A 124 -1.85 18.89 -1.43
CA ARG A 124 -0.95 19.70 -0.62
C ARG A 124 0.22 18.83 -0.20
N ARG A 125 1.44 19.33 -0.40
CA ARG A 125 2.66 18.67 0.08
C ARG A 125 2.75 18.77 1.59
N ILE A 126 3.07 17.66 2.22
CA ILE A 126 3.38 17.59 3.65
C ILE A 126 4.89 17.35 3.78
N PRO A 127 5.63 18.27 4.42
CA PRO A 127 7.06 18.08 4.61
C PRO A 127 7.35 16.96 5.61
N GLN A 128 8.50 16.31 5.44
CA GLN A 128 9.03 15.39 6.44
C GLN A 128 9.05 16.06 7.83
N GLY A 129 8.65 15.32 8.85
CA GLY A 129 8.61 15.76 10.25
C GLY A 129 7.32 16.46 10.64
N ALA A 130 6.43 16.79 9.69
CA ALA A 130 5.14 17.39 10.01
C ALA A 130 4.19 16.40 10.70
N THR A 131 3.36 16.93 11.60
CA THR A 131 2.27 16.19 12.23
C THR A 131 1.11 16.08 11.24
N VAL A 132 0.61 14.86 11.06
CA VAL A 132 -0.51 14.57 10.17
C VAL A 132 -1.54 13.71 10.89
N ARG A 133 -2.81 13.89 10.56
CA ARG A 133 -3.90 13.08 11.09
C ARG A 133 -4.40 12.13 10.01
N VAL A 134 -4.61 10.87 10.36
CA VAL A 134 -5.21 9.88 9.45
C VAL A 134 -6.71 10.20 9.32
N ASN A 135 -7.14 10.58 8.13
CA ASN A 135 -8.54 10.84 7.82
C ASN A 135 -9.27 9.54 7.46
N ARG A 136 -8.63 8.66 6.68
CA ARG A 136 -9.17 7.34 6.34
C ARG A 136 -8.06 6.38 5.90
N VAL A 137 -8.37 5.10 5.79
CA VAL A 137 -7.45 4.11 5.22
C VAL A 137 -7.95 3.64 3.87
N GLU A 138 -7.07 3.65 2.87
CA GLU A 138 -7.31 3.07 1.55
C GLU A 138 -6.39 1.86 1.36
N GLY A 139 -6.92 0.68 1.70
CA GLY A 139 -6.19 -0.60 1.62
C GLY A 139 -5.04 -0.67 2.62
N VAL A 140 -3.81 -0.41 2.16
CA VAL A 140 -2.58 -0.37 2.96
C VAL A 140 -1.93 1.01 3.02
N SER A 141 -2.59 2.02 2.45
CA SER A 141 -2.15 3.42 2.48
C SER A 141 -3.08 4.24 3.36
N LEU A 142 -2.49 5.08 4.22
CA LEU A 142 -3.20 6.01 5.08
C LEU A 142 -3.45 7.30 4.31
N ILE A 143 -4.70 7.74 4.24
CA ILE A 143 -5.02 9.08 3.77
C ILE A 143 -4.89 10.00 4.97
N VAL A 144 -3.94 10.93 4.90
CA VAL A 144 -3.58 11.80 6.00
C VAL A 144 -3.74 13.27 5.61
N GLU A 145 -4.09 14.10 6.57
CA GLU A 145 -4.15 15.55 6.40
C GLU A 145 -3.17 16.24 7.35
N CYS A 146 -2.63 17.39 6.93
CA CYS A 146 -1.88 18.22 7.87
C CYS A 146 -2.83 18.71 8.95
N VAL A 147 -2.51 18.40 10.20
CA VAL A 147 -3.10 19.10 11.34
C VAL A 147 -2.26 20.37 11.51
N GLU A 148 -2.72 21.46 10.93
CA GLU A 148 -2.23 22.79 11.33
C GLU A 148 -2.67 22.95 12.79
N GLU A 149 -1.70 23.07 13.71
CA GLU A 149 -2.00 23.46 15.10
C GLU A 149 -2.63 24.86 15.04
N GLU A 150 -3.97 24.92 15.06
CA GLU A 150 -4.67 26.08 15.59
C GLU A 150 -4.28 26.18 17.06
N LYS A 151 -3.17 26.87 17.34
CA LYS A 151 -2.93 27.48 18.64
C LYS A 151 -4.00 28.55 18.84
N GLY A 152 -5.13 28.14 19.41
CA GLY A 152 -6.19 28.99 19.97
C GLY A 152 -6.31 28.75 21.46
#